data_AF-A0A3B5ML26-F1
#
_entry.id   AF-A0A3B5ML26-F1
#
_cell.length_a   1.000
_cell.length_b   1.000
_cell.length_c   1.000
_cell.angle_alpha   90.00
_cell.angle_beta   90.00
_cell.angle_gamma   90.00
#
_symmetry.space_group_name_H-M   'P 1'
#
loop_
_entity.id
_entity.type
_entity.pdbx_description
1 polymer ?
#
loop_
_entity_poly.entity_id
_entity_poly.type
_entity_poly.pdbx_seq_one_letter_code
_entity_poly.pdbx_strand_id
1 'polypeptide(L)'
;MQTILKELVQRSKCTVCTASGNRAQGLITCSVAQTEPVPAHAARCLVPMTACVSYYIMVMMAITFLNLIGIPMEIAFLDGDSGLAWESFNVFSDTLFLMDVVLNFRMGIITEDAEEAILDIKKIRVSYLRTWFIPDVIADLHYHNDDNPSKANRMMRILMFVRILSLIRLARVSRLVRFFNEVEKVIRLFFRILSLFMMIFLLCHWNGCIQYFVPMLEEFPTDCWVRKENLMVKNSTVIVKYSWGVFRALSQMIALSYGSMDAPTSQSFCSPDYIEMWIVMVSMVSGCMMYTILVANATTMIANLDPAAKEYKSKMSRLEHYMAFMKLPPELQLRISNYYQARYGGKWFDEKYIMDTISSSLKEKVPMFQNREENFINDVLLKLHYEVFQEGDVIVRQNVPGDRMFFIDHGEAVMETESYERELCDGDFFGETCVLTKGKHLATVKALTDCQCFSLSWDDFQEALRCFRNTSVIALVGRLGSLSPSPSQAFLLKKIARCSS
;
A
#
# COMPACT_ATOMS: atom_id res chain seq x y z
N MET A 1 -11.09 -15.03 -0.61
CA MET A 1 -10.91 -14.50 -1.98
C MET A 1 -12.24 -14.26 -2.69
N GLN A 2 -13.15 -15.24 -2.81
CA GLN A 2 -14.48 -15.04 -3.43
C GLN A 2 -15.39 -14.06 -2.66
N THR A 3 -15.32 -14.03 -1.33
CA THR A 3 -16.10 -13.09 -0.50
C THR A 3 -15.60 -11.65 -0.66
N ILE A 4 -14.28 -11.47 -0.74
CA ILE A 4 -13.62 -10.18 -0.99
C ILE A 4 -13.91 -9.70 -2.43
N LEU A 5 -13.92 -10.60 -3.42
CA LEU A 5 -14.34 -10.28 -4.79
C LEU A 5 -15.83 -9.88 -4.86
N LYS A 6 -16.70 -10.53 -4.09
CA LYS A 6 -18.12 -10.14 -4.01
C LYS A 6 -18.30 -8.77 -3.34
N GLU A 7 -17.58 -8.47 -2.26
CA GLU A 7 -17.61 -7.13 -1.64
C GLU A 7 -17.01 -6.04 -2.55
N LEU A 8 -15.94 -6.33 -3.29
CA LEU A 8 -15.37 -5.41 -4.28
C LEU A 8 -16.34 -5.17 -5.45
N VAL A 9 -17.05 -6.21 -5.92
CA VAL A 9 -18.11 -6.08 -6.92
C VAL A 9 -19.31 -5.29 -6.39
N GLN A 10 -19.63 -5.41 -5.10
CA GLN A 10 -20.75 -4.70 -4.48
C GLN A 10 -20.42 -3.23 -4.18
N ARG A 11 -19.16 -2.91 -3.82
CA ARG A 11 -18.65 -1.52 -3.75
C ARG A 11 -18.46 -0.87 -5.12
N SER A 12 -18.21 -1.66 -6.17
CA SER A 12 -18.12 -1.14 -7.55
C SER A 12 -19.46 -0.68 -8.16
N LYS A 13 -20.59 -0.90 -7.46
CA LYS A 13 -21.93 -0.51 -7.96
C LYS A 13 -22.30 0.96 -7.70
N CYS A 14 -21.48 1.75 -7.01
CA CYS A 14 -21.74 3.18 -6.83
C CYS A 14 -20.45 3.98 -7.00
N THR A 15 -20.29 4.66 -8.15
CA THR A 15 -19.97 6.09 -8.32
C THR A 15 -19.81 6.33 -9.82
N VAL A 16 -20.86 6.83 -10.47
CA VAL A 16 -20.82 7.26 -11.88
C VAL A 16 -20.46 8.75 -11.87
N CYS A 17 -19.32 9.12 -12.45
CA CYS A 17 -18.89 10.52 -12.57
C CYS A 17 -19.79 11.28 -13.56
N THR A 18 -20.30 12.45 -13.18
CA THR A 18 -21.25 13.25 -13.98
C THR A 18 -20.60 14.49 -14.60
N ALA A 19 -21.01 14.79 -15.83
CA ALA A 19 -20.45 15.81 -16.70
C ALA A 19 -21.16 17.16 -16.54
N SER A 20 -20.46 18.23 -16.15
CA SER A 20 -20.96 19.61 -16.17
C SER A 20 -20.55 20.28 -17.49
N GLY A 21 -21.53 20.81 -18.23
CA GLY A 21 -21.30 21.50 -19.50
C GLY A 21 -21.34 23.01 -19.34
N ASN A 22 -20.18 23.67 -19.40
CA ASN A 22 -20.12 25.13 -19.53
C ASN A 22 -20.18 25.50 -21.03
N ARG A 23 -21.33 26.02 -21.48
CA ARG A 23 -21.68 26.21 -22.91
C ARG A 23 -20.79 27.21 -23.66
N ALA A 24 -19.85 27.87 -22.98
CA ALA A 24 -18.96 28.86 -23.54
C ALA A 24 -17.60 28.31 -24.03
N GLN A 25 -17.21 27.06 -23.70
CA GLN A 25 -15.86 26.55 -24.03
C GLN A 25 -15.79 25.12 -24.61
N GLY A 26 -16.90 24.44 -24.82
CA GLY A 26 -16.90 23.10 -25.45
C GLY A 26 -16.16 22.01 -24.67
N LEU A 27 -15.73 22.29 -23.44
CA LEU A 27 -15.12 21.33 -22.52
C LEU A 27 -16.20 20.71 -21.64
N ILE A 28 -16.20 19.38 -21.55
CA ILE A 28 -17.09 18.64 -20.66
C ILE A 28 -16.21 18.04 -19.56
N THR A 29 -16.35 18.57 -18.36
CA THR A 29 -15.59 18.19 -17.16
C THR A 29 -16.50 17.38 -16.24
N CYS A 30 -15.97 16.31 -15.63
CA CYS A 30 -16.70 15.54 -14.63
C CYS A 30 -16.17 15.86 -13.23
N SER A 31 -17.05 16.33 -12.35
CA SER A 31 -16.80 16.51 -10.90
C SER A 31 -17.53 15.42 -10.12
N VAL A 32 -16.93 14.95 -9.02
CA VAL A 32 -17.50 13.93 -8.14
C VAL A 32 -18.57 14.56 -7.23
N ALA A 33 -19.80 14.71 -7.74
CA ALA A 33 -21.05 14.71 -6.97
C ALA A 33 -22.25 15.08 -7.85
N GLN A 34 -23.39 14.40 -7.59
CA GLN A 34 -24.76 14.64 -8.07
C GLN A 34 -25.22 13.86 -9.31
N THR A 35 -26.39 13.23 -9.14
CA THR A 35 -27.09 12.30 -10.04
C THR A 35 -27.85 13.06 -11.15
N GLU A 36 -27.23 13.25 -12.30
CA GLU A 36 -27.91 13.62 -13.55
C GLU A 36 -27.55 12.65 -14.69
N PRO A 37 -28.44 12.44 -15.68
CA PRO A 37 -28.22 11.47 -16.77
C PRO A 37 -27.06 11.89 -17.68
N VAL A 38 -26.11 10.96 -17.87
CA VAL A 38 -24.93 11.14 -18.74
C VAL A 38 -25.36 11.52 -20.16
N PRO A 39 -24.83 12.61 -20.76
CA PRO A 39 -25.26 13.06 -22.07
C PRO A 39 -24.86 12.06 -23.18
N ALA A 40 -25.73 11.89 -24.18
CA ALA A 40 -25.66 10.81 -25.19
C ALA A 40 -24.37 10.74 -26.04
N HIS A 41 -23.53 11.78 -26.04
CA HIS A 41 -22.22 11.77 -26.70
C HIS A 41 -21.14 11.08 -25.86
N ALA A 42 -21.27 11.05 -24.53
CA ALA A 42 -20.38 10.35 -23.62
C ALA A 42 -20.61 8.82 -23.62
N ALA A 43 -21.76 8.36 -24.14
CA ALA A 43 -22.07 6.93 -24.30
C ALA A 43 -21.15 6.19 -25.30
N ARG A 44 -20.34 6.91 -26.09
CA ARG A 44 -19.35 6.32 -27.03
C ARG A 44 -17.93 6.27 -26.48
N CYS A 45 -17.68 6.83 -25.29
CA CYS A 45 -16.37 6.86 -24.65
C CYS A 45 -16.26 5.77 -23.58
N LEU A 46 -15.10 5.13 -23.52
CA LEU A 46 -14.76 4.21 -22.44
C LEU A 46 -14.30 5.04 -21.24
N VAL A 47 -15.16 5.11 -20.22
CA VAL A 47 -14.87 5.86 -19.01
C VAL A 47 -13.75 5.13 -18.23
N PRO A 48 -12.62 5.80 -17.96
CA PRO A 48 -11.56 5.22 -17.16
C PRO A 48 -12.07 4.89 -15.75
N MET A 49 -11.56 3.84 -15.13
CA MET A 49 -11.96 3.31 -13.81
C MET A 49 -13.29 2.54 -13.72
N THR A 50 -13.97 2.27 -14.84
CA THR A 50 -15.08 1.29 -14.83
C THR A 50 -14.56 -0.14 -14.71
N ALA A 51 -15.30 -1.02 -14.02
CA ALA A 51 -14.88 -2.41 -13.78
C ALA A 51 -14.58 -3.19 -15.07
N CYS A 52 -15.34 -2.94 -16.15
CA CYS A 52 -15.12 -3.53 -17.46
C CYS A 52 -13.78 -3.11 -18.06
N VAL A 53 -13.47 -1.80 -18.03
CA VAL A 53 -12.18 -1.26 -18.49
C VAL A 53 -11.03 -1.81 -17.65
N SER A 54 -11.20 -1.91 -16.32
CA SER A 54 -10.17 -2.47 -15.45
C SER A 54 -9.89 -3.95 -15.75
N TYR A 55 -10.92 -4.76 -15.97
CA TYR A 55 -10.74 -6.16 -16.39
C TYR A 55 -10.04 -6.27 -17.73
N TYR A 56 -10.45 -5.46 -18.71
CA TYR A 56 -9.80 -5.37 -20.00
C TYR A 56 -8.30 -5.02 -19.89
N ILE A 57 -7.95 -4.00 -19.09
CA ILE A 57 -6.55 -3.62 -18.84
C ILE A 57 -5.76 -4.78 -18.23
N MET A 58 -6.35 -5.53 -17.29
CA MET A 58 -5.70 -6.72 -16.69
C MET A 58 -5.47 -7.83 -17.72
N VAL A 59 -6.44 -8.09 -18.60
CA VAL A 59 -6.29 -9.09 -19.67
C VAL A 59 -5.20 -8.67 -20.66
N MET A 60 -5.22 -7.43 -21.13
CA MET A 60 -4.19 -6.90 -22.04
C MET A 60 -2.80 -6.96 -21.42
N MET A 61 -2.69 -6.69 -20.12
CA MET A 61 -1.44 -6.82 -19.38
C MET A 61 -0.95 -8.27 -19.31
N ALA A 62 -1.84 -9.22 -18.98
CA ALA A 62 -1.49 -10.63 -18.91
C ALA A 62 -0.98 -11.15 -20.26
N ILE A 63 -1.66 -10.77 -21.36
CA ILE A 63 -1.24 -11.12 -22.72
C ILE A 63 0.09 -10.47 -23.07
N THR A 64 0.28 -9.19 -22.72
CA THR A 64 1.57 -8.51 -22.91
C THR A 64 2.67 -9.24 -22.15
N PHE A 65 2.45 -9.62 -20.89
CA PHE A 65 3.42 -10.38 -20.09
C PHE A 65 3.76 -11.74 -20.70
N LEU A 66 2.76 -12.48 -21.20
CA LEU A 66 2.99 -13.73 -21.90
C LEU A 66 3.82 -13.53 -23.17
N ASN A 67 3.56 -12.49 -23.95
CA ASN A 67 4.38 -12.15 -25.12
C ASN A 67 5.82 -11.75 -24.75
N LEU A 68 6.03 -11.06 -23.64
CA LEU A 68 7.36 -10.68 -23.16
C LEU A 68 8.24 -11.87 -22.77
N ILE A 69 7.61 -13.02 -22.47
CA ILE A 69 8.30 -14.29 -22.23
C ILE A 69 8.38 -15.11 -23.53
N GLY A 70 7.28 -15.14 -24.28
CA GLY A 70 7.13 -15.95 -25.47
C GLY A 70 8.04 -15.54 -26.63
N ILE A 71 8.02 -14.25 -26.98
CA ILE A 71 8.71 -13.75 -28.17
C ILE A 71 10.23 -13.94 -28.09
N PRO A 72 10.92 -13.59 -26.98
CA PRO A 72 12.36 -13.84 -26.86
C PRO A 72 12.71 -15.34 -26.85
N MET A 73 11.84 -16.19 -26.28
CA MET A 73 12.02 -17.63 -26.31
C MET A 73 11.90 -18.19 -27.74
N GLU A 74 10.90 -17.76 -28.49
CA GLU A 74 10.69 -18.11 -29.89
C GLU A 74 11.91 -17.72 -30.73
N ILE A 75 12.31 -16.46 -30.63
CA ILE A 75 13.44 -15.89 -31.39
C ILE A 75 14.76 -16.61 -31.09
N ALA A 76 15.01 -16.94 -29.82
CA ALA A 76 16.31 -17.47 -29.42
C ALA A 76 16.42 -19.00 -29.56
N PHE A 77 15.33 -19.76 -29.36
CA PHE A 77 15.43 -21.21 -29.20
C PHE A 77 14.54 -22.04 -30.13
N LEU A 78 13.50 -21.45 -30.71
CA LEU A 78 12.57 -22.14 -31.61
C LEU A 78 12.90 -21.70 -33.04
N ASP A 79 13.79 -22.46 -33.71
CA ASP A 79 14.28 -22.23 -35.08
C ASP A 79 13.17 -22.44 -36.15
N GLY A 80 12.01 -21.80 -36.01
CA GLY A 80 10.88 -21.88 -36.94
C GLY A 80 9.93 -23.07 -36.74
N ASP A 81 10.21 -23.99 -35.82
CA ASP A 81 9.33 -25.12 -35.48
C ASP A 81 8.57 -24.87 -34.16
N SER A 82 7.77 -23.81 -34.14
CA SER A 82 7.03 -23.39 -32.95
C SER A 82 5.75 -24.19 -32.70
N GLY A 83 5.31 -25.00 -33.67
CA GLY A 83 4.07 -25.77 -33.61
C GLY A 83 2.81 -24.90 -33.75
N LEU A 84 1.74 -25.52 -34.26
CA LEU A 84 0.47 -24.86 -34.61
C LEU A 84 -0.17 -24.08 -33.43
N ALA A 85 -0.03 -24.59 -32.21
CA ALA A 85 -0.62 -23.96 -31.03
C ALA A 85 0.03 -22.60 -30.70
N TRP A 86 1.34 -22.49 -30.88
CA TRP A 86 2.08 -21.25 -30.61
C TRP A 86 1.81 -20.19 -31.68
N GLU A 87 1.81 -20.60 -32.95
CA GLU A 87 1.44 -19.72 -34.06
C GLU A 87 0.03 -19.16 -33.89
N SER A 88 -0.91 -20.00 -33.50
CA SER A 88 -2.29 -19.59 -33.20
C SER A 88 -2.36 -18.57 -32.06
N PHE A 89 -1.55 -18.78 -31.00
CA PHE A 89 -1.46 -17.84 -29.88
C PHE A 89 -0.89 -16.49 -30.32
N ASN A 90 0.18 -16.48 -31.13
CA ASN A 90 0.77 -15.24 -31.65
C ASN A 90 -0.23 -14.44 -32.50
N VAL A 91 -0.92 -15.10 -33.44
CA VAL A 91 -1.95 -14.46 -34.26
C VAL A 91 -3.08 -13.91 -33.38
N PHE A 92 -3.56 -14.69 -32.42
CA PHE A 92 -4.59 -14.24 -31.47
C PHE A 92 -4.12 -13.01 -30.68
N SER A 93 -2.90 -13.05 -30.14
CA SER A 93 -2.29 -11.97 -29.38
C SER A 93 -2.24 -10.68 -30.21
N ASP A 94 -1.73 -10.76 -31.44
CA ASP A 94 -1.63 -9.60 -32.34
C ASP A 94 -2.98 -9.02 -32.74
N THR A 95 -4.00 -9.87 -32.96
CA THR A 95 -5.36 -9.37 -33.23
C THR A 95 -5.93 -8.57 -32.05
N LEU A 96 -5.62 -8.97 -30.82
CA LEU A 96 -6.05 -8.24 -29.62
C LEU A 96 -5.31 -6.91 -29.45
N PHE A 97 -4.03 -6.82 -29.82
CA PHE A 97 -3.30 -5.54 -29.80
C PHE A 97 -3.81 -4.57 -30.86
N LEU A 98 -4.09 -5.07 -32.06
CA LEU A 98 -4.72 -4.26 -33.11
C LEU A 98 -6.09 -3.72 -32.65
N MET A 99 -6.88 -4.55 -31.98
CA MET A 99 -8.15 -4.13 -31.38
C MET A 99 -7.94 -3.09 -30.28
N ASP A 100 -6.89 -3.23 -29.46
CA ASP A 100 -6.54 -2.26 -28.40
C ASP A 100 -6.20 -0.88 -28.97
N VAL A 101 -5.48 -0.79 -30.09
CA VAL A 101 -5.23 0.48 -30.79
C VAL A 101 -6.55 1.17 -31.15
N VAL A 102 -7.52 0.43 -31.69
CA VAL A 102 -8.85 0.97 -32.02
C VAL A 102 -9.59 1.44 -30.77
N LEU A 103 -9.51 0.68 -29.68
CA LEU A 103 -10.14 1.04 -28.41
C LEU A 103 -9.51 2.28 -27.77
N ASN A 104 -8.20 2.47 -27.89
CA ASN A 104 -7.48 3.65 -27.36
C ASN A 104 -7.98 4.98 -27.94
N PHE A 105 -8.51 5.00 -29.17
CA PHE A 105 -9.18 6.19 -29.73
C PHE A 105 -10.49 6.59 -29.02
N ARG A 106 -11.00 5.73 -28.14
CA ARG A 106 -12.20 5.95 -27.32
C ARG A 106 -11.93 5.95 -25.82
N MET A 107 -10.68 5.71 -25.40
CA MET A 107 -10.30 5.67 -23.99
C MET A 107 -10.19 7.09 -23.43
N GLY A 108 -10.91 7.37 -22.35
CA GLY A 108 -10.81 8.66 -21.65
C GLY A 108 -9.43 8.87 -21.03
N ILE A 109 -8.98 10.13 -21.05
CA ILE A 109 -7.68 10.53 -20.48
C ILE A 109 -7.93 11.11 -19.08
N ILE A 110 -7.25 10.58 -18.08
CA ILE A 110 -7.26 11.14 -16.72
C ILE A 110 -6.14 12.17 -16.64
N THR A 111 -6.47 13.38 -16.18
CA THR A 111 -5.51 14.46 -15.97
C THR A 111 -4.61 14.15 -14.76
N GLU A 112 -3.40 14.74 -14.70
CA GLU A 112 -2.41 14.42 -13.63
C GLU A 112 -2.94 14.66 -12.22
N ASP A 113 -3.85 15.61 -12.05
CA ASP A 113 -4.48 15.94 -10.77
C ASP A 113 -5.58 14.95 -10.35
N ALA A 114 -5.86 13.92 -11.15
CA ALA A 114 -6.85 12.86 -10.91
C ALA A 114 -8.30 13.31 -10.66
N GLU A 115 -8.59 14.62 -10.65
CA GLU A 115 -9.92 15.17 -10.38
C GLU A 115 -10.85 15.13 -11.60
N GLU A 116 -10.30 15.22 -12.82
CA GLU A 116 -11.10 15.29 -14.05
C GLU A 116 -10.67 14.26 -15.10
N ALA A 117 -11.65 13.51 -15.62
CA ALA A 117 -11.50 12.66 -16.79
C ALA A 117 -11.98 13.41 -18.04
N ILE A 118 -11.08 13.60 -19.01
CA ILE A 118 -11.42 14.20 -20.31
C ILE A 118 -12.12 13.12 -21.16
N LEU A 119 -13.42 13.33 -21.42
CA LEU A 119 -14.26 12.43 -22.20
C LEU A 119 -14.58 12.94 -23.63
N ASP A 120 -13.99 14.05 -24.06
CA ASP A 120 -14.16 14.55 -25.42
C ASP A 120 -13.38 13.72 -26.44
N ILE A 121 -14.11 13.04 -27.33
CA ILE A 121 -13.59 12.18 -28.40
C ILE A 121 -12.60 12.92 -29.28
N LYS A 122 -12.86 14.19 -29.65
CA LYS A 122 -11.96 14.92 -30.56
C LYS A 122 -10.61 15.16 -29.89
N LYS A 123 -10.64 15.61 -28.64
CA LYS A 123 -9.45 15.84 -27.82
C LYS A 123 -8.68 14.55 -27.56
N ILE A 124 -9.36 13.45 -27.25
CA ILE A 124 -8.75 12.12 -27.06
C ILE A 124 -8.01 11.69 -28.32
N ARG A 125 -8.64 11.74 -29.50
CA ARG A 125 -8.04 11.30 -30.76
C ARG A 125 -6.81 12.12 -31.13
N VAL A 126 -6.88 13.45 -31.02
CA VAL A 126 -5.75 14.33 -31.34
C VAL A 126 -4.59 14.09 -30.37
N SER A 127 -4.88 13.94 -29.08
CA SER A 127 -3.87 13.65 -28.07
C SER A 127 -3.20 12.29 -28.32
N TYR A 128 -3.99 11.25 -28.64
CA TYR A 128 -3.48 9.90 -28.90
C TYR A 128 -2.64 9.85 -30.18
N LEU A 129 -3.10 10.49 -31.27
CA LEU A 129 -2.36 10.59 -32.54
C LEU A 129 -1.00 11.30 -32.37
N ARG A 130 -0.93 12.29 -31.49
CA ARG A 130 0.31 13.05 -31.23
C ARG A 130 1.31 12.30 -30.34
N THR A 131 0.86 11.36 -29.52
CA THR A 131 1.69 10.77 -28.45
C THR A 131 1.99 9.29 -28.67
N TRP A 132 0.96 8.44 -28.69
CA TRP A 132 1.11 6.98 -28.58
C TRP A 132 0.76 6.21 -29.85
N PHE A 133 0.05 6.81 -30.79
CA PHE A 133 -0.38 6.12 -32.01
C PHE A 133 0.79 5.57 -32.85
N ILE A 134 1.82 6.37 -33.12
CA ILE A 134 2.96 5.94 -33.96
C ILE A 134 3.71 4.77 -33.31
N PRO A 135 4.10 4.84 -32.02
CA PRO A 135 4.69 3.69 -31.33
C PRO A 135 3.82 2.44 -31.34
N ASP A 136 2.52 2.58 -31.08
CA ASP A 136 1.59 1.46 -31.00
C ASP A 136 1.43 0.74 -32.35
N VAL A 137 1.31 1.49 -33.45
CA VAL A 137 1.20 0.92 -34.80
C VAL A 137 2.50 0.24 -35.23
N ILE A 138 3.66 0.81 -34.91
CA ILE A 138 4.95 0.20 -35.22
C ILE A 138 5.13 -1.10 -34.43
N ALA A 139 4.70 -1.13 -33.17
CA ALA A 139 4.74 -2.33 -32.34
C ALA A 139 3.79 -3.44 -32.84
N ASP A 140 2.67 -3.07 -33.46
CA ASP A 140 1.65 -4.01 -33.98
C ASP A 140 1.90 -4.43 -35.44
N LEU A 141 2.86 -3.80 -36.13
CA LEU A 141 3.16 -4.09 -37.52
C LEU A 141 3.89 -5.44 -37.65
N HIS A 142 3.11 -6.48 -37.93
CA HIS A 142 3.65 -7.80 -38.25
C HIS A 142 4.12 -7.87 -39.70
N TYR A 143 5.38 -8.24 -39.94
CA TYR A 143 5.85 -8.58 -41.28
C TYR A 143 5.43 -10.02 -41.60
N HIS A 144 4.45 -10.18 -42.49
CA HIS A 144 4.10 -11.48 -43.05
C HIS A 144 5.15 -11.84 -44.12
N ASN A 145 5.86 -12.95 -43.93
CA ASN A 145 6.85 -13.42 -44.89
C ASN A 145 6.15 -13.89 -46.17
N ASP A 146 6.50 -13.31 -47.31
CA ASP A 146 6.28 -13.93 -48.62
C ASP A 146 7.30 -15.09 -48.78
N ASP A 147 6.80 -16.25 -49.17
CA ASP A 147 7.49 -17.54 -49.31
C ASP A 147 8.62 -17.54 -50.36
N ASN A 148 9.74 -16.86 -50.09
CA ASN A 148 10.94 -16.96 -50.94
C ASN A 148 12.17 -17.43 -50.14
N PRO A 149 12.46 -18.75 -50.12
CA PRO A 149 13.43 -19.37 -49.21
C PRO A 149 14.90 -19.15 -49.58
N SER A 150 15.22 -18.44 -50.67
CA SER A 150 16.58 -18.43 -51.24
C SER A 150 17.46 -17.22 -50.88
N LYS A 151 16.96 -16.25 -50.10
CA LYS A 151 17.77 -15.13 -49.57
C LYS A 151 17.35 -14.75 -48.14
N ALA A 152 17.25 -15.73 -47.26
CA ALA A 152 16.98 -15.55 -45.83
C ALA A 152 18.21 -14.98 -45.10
N ASN A 153 18.70 -13.81 -45.53
CA ASN A 153 19.86 -13.16 -44.95
C ASN A 153 19.40 -12.19 -43.86
N ARG A 154 20.16 -12.14 -42.75
CA ARG A 154 20.34 -11.09 -41.70
C ARG A 154 19.21 -10.05 -41.49
N MET A 155 18.66 -9.47 -42.55
CA MET A 155 17.45 -8.63 -42.62
C MET A 155 16.20 -9.26 -41.99
N MET A 156 15.90 -10.55 -42.20
CA MET A 156 14.77 -11.22 -41.50
C MET A 156 14.99 -11.23 -39.98
N ARG A 157 16.24 -11.44 -39.54
CA ARG A 157 16.63 -11.38 -38.13
C ARG A 157 16.59 -9.96 -37.56
N ILE A 158 16.85 -8.94 -38.38
CA ILE A 158 16.70 -7.51 -38.03
C ILE A 158 15.22 -7.12 -37.87
N LEU A 159 14.33 -7.64 -38.72
CA LEU A 159 12.88 -7.39 -38.61
C LEU A 159 12.28 -7.99 -37.33
N MET A 160 12.87 -9.05 -36.77
CA MET A 160 12.49 -9.58 -35.46
C MET A 160 12.76 -8.60 -34.30
N PHE A 161 13.72 -7.66 -34.44
CA PHE A 161 13.92 -6.59 -33.44
C PHE A 161 12.78 -5.56 -33.44
N VAL A 162 11.99 -5.46 -34.52
CA VAL A 162 10.76 -4.64 -34.53
C VAL A 162 9.77 -5.19 -33.50
N ARG A 163 9.72 -6.50 -33.27
CA ARG A 163 8.90 -7.10 -32.19
C ARG A 163 9.36 -6.68 -30.80
N ILE A 164 10.61 -6.25 -30.59
CA ILE A 164 11.09 -5.69 -29.31
C ILE A 164 10.48 -4.30 -29.08
N LEU A 165 10.02 -3.58 -30.11
CA LEU A 165 9.28 -2.33 -29.91
C LEU A 165 7.94 -2.55 -29.22
N SER A 166 7.42 -3.78 -29.17
CA SER A 166 6.29 -4.15 -28.33
C SER A 166 6.53 -3.90 -26.83
N LEU A 167 7.79 -3.74 -26.39
CA LEU A 167 8.14 -3.29 -25.03
C LEU A 167 7.52 -1.93 -24.68
N ILE A 168 7.22 -1.08 -25.67
CA ILE A 168 6.56 0.22 -25.44
C ILE A 168 5.19 0.04 -24.77
N ARG A 169 4.55 -1.12 -24.97
CA ARG A 169 3.26 -1.46 -24.34
C ARG A 169 3.38 -1.57 -22.82
N LEU A 170 4.57 -1.81 -22.26
CA LEU A 170 4.82 -1.75 -20.81
C LEU A 170 4.60 -0.35 -20.21
N ALA A 171 4.72 0.72 -21.00
CA ALA A 171 4.39 2.07 -20.51
C ALA A 171 2.93 2.17 -20.02
N ARG A 172 2.06 1.27 -20.51
CA ARG A 172 0.65 1.18 -20.11
C ARG A 172 0.45 0.59 -18.72
N VAL A 173 1.47 -0.07 -18.13
CA VAL A 173 1.49 -0.52 -16.72
C VAL A 173 1.17 0.65 -15.77
N SER A 174 1.60 1.87 -16.12
CA SER A 174 1.31 3.10 -15.36
C SER A 174 -0.18 3.31 -15.08
N ARG A 175 -1.07 2.84 -15.98
CA ARG A 175 -2.53 2.92 -15.82
C ARG A 175 -3.02 2.01 -14.70
N LEU A 176 -2.41 0.84 -14.54
CA LEU A 176 -2.78 -0.17 -13.55
C LEU A 176 -2.27 0.20 -12.14
N VAL A 177 -1.11 0.85 -12.05
CA VAL A 177 -0.59 1.38 -10.77
C VAL A 177 -1.62 2.33 -10.13
N ARG A 178 -2.27 3.18 -10.94
CA ARG A 178 -3.32 4.08 -10.47
C ARG A 178 -4.59 3.34 -10.00
N PHE A 179 -4.98 2.28 -10.71
CA PHE A 179 -6.12 1.45 -10.27
C PHE A 179 -5.82 0.75 -8.94
N PHE A 180 -4.63 0.18 -8.78
CA PHE A 180 -4.27 -0.47 -7.53
C PHE A 180 -4.10 0.51 -6.38
N ASN A 181 -3.72 1.77 -6.63
CA ASN A 181 -3.64 2.79 -5.58
C ASN A 181 -4.96 3.01 -4.81
N GLU A 182 -6.09 2.66 -5.42
CA GLU A 182 -7.43 2.72 -4.80
C GLU A 182 -7.81 1.46 -3.98
N VAL A 183 -7.11 0.35 -4.15
CA VAL A 183 -7.38 -0.91 -3.43
C VAL A 183 -6.78 -0.86 -2.02
N GLU A 184 -7.28 -1.62 -1.05
CA GLU A 184 -6.78 -1.62 0.33
C GLU A 184 -5.25 -1.71 0.43
N LYS A 185 -4.67 -1.01 1.43
CA LYS A 185 -3.22 -0.89 1.65
C LYS A 185 -2.46 -2.23 1.55
N VAL A 186 -3.02 -3.29 2.13
CA VAL A 186 -2.41 -4.65 2.13
C VAL A 186 -2.32 -5.22 0.72
N ILE A 187 -3.40 -5.08 -0.05
CA ILE A 187 -3.48 -5.58 -1.42
C ILE A 187 -2.52 -4.77 -2.33
N ARG A 188 -2.38 -3.46 -2.10
CA ARG A 188 -1.39 -2.63 -2.82
C ARG A 188 0.03 -3.09 -2.59
N LEU A 189 0.38 -3.38 -1.33
CA LEU A 189 1.70 -3.86 -0.97
C LEU A 189 2.02 -5.18 -1.68
N PHE A 190 1.06 -6.11 -1.69
CA PHE A 190 1.18 -7.38 -2.40
C PHE A 190 1.44 -7.17 -3.90
N PHE A 191 0.66 -6.32 -4.58
CA PHE A 191 0.86 -6.05 -6.00
C PHE A 191 2.18 -5.34 -6.31
N ARG A 192 2.66 -4.46 -5.42
CA ARG A 192 3.98 -3.84 -5.54
C ARG A 192 5.11 -4.87 -5.48
N ILE A 193 5.06 -5.79 -4.50
CA ILE A 193 6.05 -6.86 -4.37
C ILE A 193 5.99 -7.79 -5.59
N LEU A 194 4.79 -8.20 -5.99
CA LEU A 194 4.58 -9.06 -7.15
C LEU A 194 5.13 -8.41 -8.43
N SER A 195 4.87 -7.12 -8.63
CA SER A 195 5.39 -6.37 -9.79
C SER A 195 6.92 -6.30 -9.80
N LEU A 196 7.56 -6.11 -8.64
CA LEU A 196 9.03 -6.11 -8.54
C LEU A 196 9.60 -7.49 -8.88
N PHE A 197 8.98 -8.56 -8.36
CA PHE A 197 9.38 -9.93 -8.66
C PHE A 197 9.24 -10.27 -10.15
N MET A 198 8.11 -9.88 -10.78
CA MET A 198 7.89 -10.10 -12.21
C MET A 198 8.88 -9.32 -13.08
N MET A 199 9.26 -8.10 -12.68
CA MET A 199 10.28 -7.32 -13.39
C MET A 199 11.65 -8.01 -13.33
N ILE A 200 12.05 -8.50 -12.15
CA ILE A 200 13.31 -9.23 -11.96
C ILE A 200 13.33 -10.52 -12.79
N PHE A 201 12.21 -11.25 -12.78
CA PHE A 201 12.04 -12.45 -13.59
C PHE A 201 12.22 -12.14 -15.08
N LEU A 202 11.57 -11.09 -15.60
CA LEU A 202 11.71 -10.69 -17.01
C LEU A 202 13.13 -10.27 -17.39
N LEU A 203 13.82 -9.51 -16.53
CA LEU A 203 15.21 -9.12 -16.77
C LEU A 203 16.13 -10.34 -16.83
N CYS A 204 15.97 -11.29 -15.90
CA CYS A 204 16.72 -12.54 -15.91
C CYS A 204 16.42 -13.38 -17.15
N HIS A 205 15.15 -13.49 -17.53
CA HIS A 205 14.68 -14.20 -18.72
C HIS A 205 15.29 -13.60 -20.00
N TRP A 206 15.17 -12.29 -20.21
CA TRP A 206 15.73 -11.62 -21.40
C TRP A 206 17.24 -11.71 -21.46
N ASN A 207 17.92 -11.54 -20.32
CA ASN A 207 19.35 -11.71 -20.25
C ASN A 207 19.74 -13.14 -20.66
N GLY A 208 19.06 -14.16 -20.14
CA GLY A 208 19.27 -15.56 -20.53
C GLY A 208 19.02 -15.82 -22.02
N CYS A 209 17.95 -15.27 -22.59
CA CYS A 209 17.66 -15.37 -24.02
C CYS A 209 18.76 -14.70 -24.87
N ILE A 210 19.20 -13.48 -24.51
CA ILE A 210 20.25 -12.74 -25.22
C ILE A 210 21.58 -13.52 -25.24
N GLN A 211 21.93 -14.17 -24.12
CA GLN A 211 23.18 -14.94 -24.00
C GLN A 211 23.25 -16.10 -25.01
N TYR A 212 22.12 -16.70 -25.35
CA TYR A 212 22.03 -17.76 -26.37
C TYR A 212 21.83 -17.19 -27.78
N PHE A 213 21.01 -16.15 -27.89
CA PHE A 213 20.64 -15.52 -29.16
C PHE A 213 21.83 -14.88 -29.88
N VAL A 214 22.75 -14.21 -29.17
CA VAL A 214 23.87 -13.55 -29.85
C VAL A 214 24.85 -14.55 -30.50
N PRO A 215 25.29 -15.64 -29.82
CA PRO A 215 26.03 -16.71 -30.49
C PRO A 215 25.29 -17.32 -31.68
N MET A 216 23.96 -17.41 -31.63
CA MET A 216 23.14 -17.88 -32.75
C MET A 216 23.21 -16.93 -33.97
N LEU A 217 23.29 -15.61 -33.76
CA LEU A 217 23.43 -14.64 -34.85
C LEU A 217 24.76 -14.77 -35.61
N GLU A 218 25.81 -15.18 -34.90
CA GLU A 218 27.16 -15.45 -35.43
C GLU A 218 27.34 -16.90 -35.90
N GLU A 219 26.25 -17.65 -36.06
CA GLU A 219 26.27 -19.06 -36.52
C GLU A 219 27.13 -19.98 -35.63
N PHE A 220 27.10 -19.73 -34.31
CA PHE A 220 27.76 -20.50 -33.26
C PHE A 220 29.28 -20.70 -33.49
N PRO A 221 30.10 -19.66 -33.20
CA PRO A 221 31.55 -19.73 -33.38
C PRO A 221 32.18 -20.86 -32.57
N THR A 222 33.38 -21.32 -32.98
CA THR A 222 34.04 -22.49 -32.37
C THR A 222 34.32 -22.33 -30.87
N ASP A 223 34.60 -21.10 -30.44
CA ASP A 223 34.99 -20.81 -29.06
C ASP A 223 33.84 -20.31 -28.17
N CYS A 224 32.61 -20.29 -28.68
CA CYS A 224 31.44 -19.85 -27.90
C CYS A 224 31.10 -20.84 -26.79
N TRP A 225 30.54 -20.30 -25.71
CA TRP A 225 30.07 -21.10 -24.57
C TRP A 225 29.06 -22.19 -24.95
N VAL A 226 28.18 -21.94 -25.93
CA VAL A 226 27.14 -22.89 -26.35
C VAL A 226 27.77 -24.17 -26.90
N ARG A 227 28.88 -24.05 -27.64
CA ARG A 227 29.62 -25.20 -28.18
C ARG A 227 30.46 -25.88 -27.10
N LYS A 228 31.11 -25.11 -26.21
CA LYS A 228 31.90 -25.64 -25.08
C LYS A 228 31.05 -26.51 -24.15
N GLU A 229 29.81 -26.10 -23.89
CA GLU A 229 28.85 -26.85 -23.07
C GLU A 229 28.08 -27.94 -23.87
N ASN A 230 28.49 -28.23 -25.12
CA ASN A 230 27.91 -29.26 -26.00
C ASN A 230 26.38 -29.12 -26.23
N LEU A 231 25.84 -27.89 -26.21
CA LEU A 231 24.40 -27.64 -26.36
C LEU A 231 23.90 -27.70 -27.82
N MET A 232 24.82 -27.86 -28.77
CA MET A 232 24.57 -28.05 -30.21
C MET A 232 24.25 -29.50 -30.60
N VAL A 233 24.33 -30.46 -29.66
CA VAL A 233 24.00 -31.86 -29.96
C VAL A 233 22.53 -31.98 -30.35
N LYS A 234 22.24 -32.76 -31.41
CA LYS A 234 20.90 -32.90 -32.03
C LYS A 234 19.78 -33.37 -31.08
N ASN A 235 20.13 -33.90 -29.90
CA ASN A 235 19.19 -34.37 -28.86
C ASN A 235 18.94 -33.33 -27.74
N SER A 236 19.57 -32.16 -27.79
CA SER A 236 19.41 -31.12 -26.77
C SER A 236 18.05 -30.44 -26.92
N THR A 237 17.15 -30.68 -25.97
CA THR A 237 15.81 -30.07 -25.95
C THR A 237 15.89 -28.56 -25.69
N VAL A 238 14.88 -27.82 -26.17
CA VAL A 238 14.75 -26.36 -25.96
C VAL A 238 14.86 -25.99 -24.49
N ILE A 239 14.27 -26.78 -23.60
CA ILE A 239 14.30 -26.53 -22.16
C ILE A 239 15.71 -26.61 -21.57
N VAL A 240 16.58 -27.48 -22.09
CA VAL A 240 17.98 -27.58 -21.64
C VAL A 240 18.77 -26.35 -22.08
N LYS A 241 18.63 -25.95 -23.35
CA LYS A 241 19.27 -24.75 -23.90
C LYS A 241 18.85 -23.49 -23.11
N TYR A 242 17.55 -23.35 -22.86
CA TYR A 242 16.98 -22.25 -22.08
C TYR A 242 17.49 -22.25 -20.63
N SER A 243 17.49 -23.42 -19.97
CA SER A 243 17.92 -23.54 -18.57
C SER A 243 19.38 -23.12 -18.39
N TRP A 244 20.25 -23.52 -19.32
CA TRP A 244 21.65 -23.09 -19.32
C TRP A 244 21.81 -21.59 -19.55
N GLY A 245 21.07 -21.02 -20.52
CA GLY A 245 21.09 -19.57 -20.77
C GLY A 245 20.67 -18.75 -19.54
N VAL A 246 19.58 -19.14 -18.89
CA VAL A 246 19.09 -18.49 -17.65
C VAL A 246 20.05 -18.71 -16.49
N PHE A 247 20.59 -19.92 -16.30
CA PHE A 247 21.58 -20.19 -15.26
C PHE A 247 22.82 -19.31 -15.41
N ARG A 248 23.31 -19.15 -16.64
CA ARG A 248 24.43 -18.29 -16.98
C ARG A 248 24.13 -16.82 -16.68
N ALA A 249 22.98 -16.32 -17.11
CA ALA A 249 22.54 -14.95 -16.81
C ALA A 249 22.37 -14.70 -15.30
N LEU A 250 21.70 -15.61 -14.58
CA LEU A 250 21.48 -15.49 -13.13
C LEU A 250 22.80 -15.49 -12.35
N SER A 251 23.72 -16.39 -12.69
CA SER A 251 25.04 -16.47 -12.08
C SER A 251 25.82 -15.17 -12.22
N GLN A 252 25.74 -14.53 -13.39
CA GLN A 252 26.37 -13.23 -13.67
C GLN A 252 25.65 -12.09 -12.95
N MET A 253 24.32 -12.11 -12.91
CA MET A 253 23.52 -11.05 -12.29
C MET A 253 23.69 -10.98 -10.77
N ILE A 254 23.91 -12.13 -10.10
CA ILE A 254 24.22 -12.23 -8.67
C ILE A 254 25.73 -12.10 -8.42
N ALA A 255 26.55 -11.97 -9.47
CA ALA A 255 28.01 -11.94 -9.41
C ALA A 255 28.63 -13.17 -8.71
N LEU A 256 28.03 -14.35 -8.90
CA LEU A 256 28.54 -15.62 -8.37
C LEU A 256 29.59 -16.24 -9.29
N SER A 257 29.33 -16.26 -10.59
CA SER A 257 30.21 -16.88 -11.59
C SER A 257 29.87 -16.40 -13.01
N TYR A 258 30.71 -16.75 -13.97
CA TYR A 258 30.46 -16.49 -15.40
C TYR A 258 29.43 -17.45 -16.01
N GLY A 259 29.08 -18.54 -15.31
CA GLY A 259 28.13 -19.55 -15.78
C GLY A 259 28.71 -20.64 -16.70
N SER A 260 30.03 -20.68 -16.87
CA SER A 260 30.80 -21.74 -17.54
C SER A 260 32.03 -22.10 -16.69
N MET A 261 32.64 -23.27 -16.93
CA MET A 261 33.85 -23.69 -16.20
C MET A 261 35.04 -22.75 -16.43
N ASP A 262 35.15 -22.17 -17.63
CA ASP A 262 36.20 -21.21 -17.98
C ASP A 262 35.65 -19.78 -18.03
N ALA A 263 36.49 -18.82 -17.65
CA ALA A 263 36.25 -17.42 -18.00
C ALA A 263 36.15 -17.29 -19.54
N PRO A 264 35.45 -16.28 -20.08
CA PRO A 264 35.50 -16.01 -21.51
C PRO A 264 36.95 -15.68 -21.91
N THR A 265 37.71 -16.71 -22.31
CA THR A 265 39.14 -16.61 -22.58
C THR A 265 39.34 -15.82 -23.86
N SER A 266 39.83 -14.59 -23.74
CA SER A 266 40.50 -13.89 -24.83
C SER A 266 41.83 -14.61 -25.10
N GLN A 267 41.78 -15.74 -25.81
CA GLN A 267 43.00 -16.31 -26.35
C GLN A 267 43.42 -15.40 -27.51
N SER A 268 44.24 -14.40 -27.16
CA SER A 268 44.74 -13.25 -27.92
C SER A 268 43.91 -11.95 -27.83
N PHE A 269 44.59 -10.88 -27.40
CA PHE A 269 44.14 -9.48 -27.40
C PHE A 269 43.90 -8.92 -28.83
N CYS A 270 44.01 -9.77 -29.87
CA CYS A 270 43.93 -9.46 -31.29
C CYS A 270 43.11 -10.48 -32.11
N SER A 271 42.19 -11.23 -31.50
CA SER A 271 41.18 -12.01 -32.25
C SER A 271 39.86 -11.23 -32.38
N PRO A 272 39.10 -11.37 -33.49
CA PRO A 272 37.97 -10.49 -33.83
C PRO A 272 36.69 -10.64 -32.96
N ASP A 273 36.65 -11.57 -32.00
CA ASP A 273 35.38 -12.05 -31.42
C ASP A 273 35.22 -11.69 -29.92
N TYR A 274 35.24 -10.39 -29.59
CA TYR A 274 35.04 -9.86 -28.22
C TYR A 274 33.57 -9.80 -27.75
N ILE A 275 32.63 -10.26 -28.57
CA ILE A 275 31.18 -10.11 -28.37
C ILE A 275 30.71 -10.79 -27.08
N GLU A 276 31.22 -12.00 -26.77
CA GLU A 276 30.85 -12.73 -25.55
C GLU A 276 31.24 -11.97 -24.27
N MET A 277 32.42 -11.33 -24.27
CA MET A 277 32.88 -10.55 -23.12
C MET A 277 31.96 -9.35 -22.84
N TRP A 278 31.54 -8.62 -23.87
CA TRP A 278 30.62 -7.48 -23.71
C TRP A 278 29.25 -7.91 -23.20
N ILE A 279 28.72 -9.04 -23.68
CA ILE A 279 27.44 -9.57 -23.19
C ILE A 279 27.53 -9.91 -21.70
N VAL A 280 28.62 -10.57 -21.27
CA VAL A 280 28.87 -10.88 -19.86
C VAL A 280 28.99 -9.60 -19.03
N MET A 281 29.75 -8.60 -19.50
CA MET A 281 29.89 -7.32 -18.79
C MET A 281 28.56 -6.57 -18.66
N VAL A 282 27.78 -6.48 -19.74
CA VAL A 282 26.45 -5.85 -19.73
C VAL A 282 25.50 -6.61 -18.80
N SER A 283 25.53 -7.94 -18.83
CA SER A 283 24.75 -8.80 -17.94
C SER A 283 25.10 -8.55 -16.46
N MET A 284 26.39 -8.49 -16.11
CA MET A 284 26.84 -8.19 -14.75
C MET A 284 26.42 -6.79 -14.28
N VAL A 285 26.60 -5.77 -15.12
CA VAL A 285 26.18 -4.39 -14.79
C VAL A 285 24.66 -4.33 -14.59
N SER A 286 23.89 -4.95 -15.47
CA SER A 286 22.42 -5.00 -15.35
C SER A 286 21.97 -5.70 -14.05
N GLY A 287 22.65 -6.78 -13.66
CA GLY A 287 22.41 -7.49 -12.41
C GLY A 287 22.73 -6.66 -11.18
N CYS A 288 23.86 -5.96 -11.18
CA CYS A 288 24.24 -5.05 -10.10
C CYS A 288 23.18 -3.95 -9.89
N MET A 289 22.77 -3.29 -10.98
CA MET A 289 21.70 -2.27 -10.92
C MET A 289 20.38 -2.85 -10.39
N MET A 290 19.98 -4.01 -10.89
CA MET A 290 18.76 -4.68 -10.46
C MET A 290 18.81 -5.06 -8.97
N TYR A 291 19.94 -5.59 -8.50
CA TYR A 291 20.15 -5.95 -7.10
C TYR A 291 20.05 -4.72 -6.19
N THR A 292 20.68 -3.60 -6.58
CA THR A 292 20.57 -2.33 -5.83
C THR A 292 19.12 -1.86 -5.75
N ILE A 293 18.37 -1.90 -6.84
CA ILE A 293 16.95 -1.51 -6.88
C ILE A 293 16.10 -2.43 -6.00
N LEU A 294 16.36 -3.74 -6.01
CA LEU A 294 15.67 -4.71 -5.16
C LEU A 294 15.90 -4.42 -3.68
N VAL A 295 17.17 -4.27 -3.27
CA VAL A 295 17.52 -3.97 -1.87
C VAL A 295 16.91 -2.65 -1.44
N ALA A 296 17.02 -1.59 -2.24
CA ALA A 296 16.43 -0.30 -1.94
C ALA A 296 14.91 -0.41 -1.73
N ASN A 297 14.20 -1.08 -2.66
CA ASN A 297 12.75 -1.26 -2.53
C ASN A 297 12.38 -2.11 -1.31
N ALA A 298 13.11 -3.20 -1.03
CA ALA A 298 12.90 -4.03 0.16
C ALA A 298 13.09 -3.22 1.45
N THR A 299 14.14 -2.40 1.54
CA THR A 299 14.38 -1.52 2.69
C THR A 299 13.26 -0.49 2.86
N THR A 300 12.81 0.16 1.77
CA THR A 300 11.68 1.10 1.85
C THR A 300 10.39 0.42 2.26
N MET A 301 10.17 -0.82 1.84
CA MET A 301 9.00 -1.60 2.21
C MET A 301 9.01 -1.88 3.71
N ILE A 302 10.12 -2.43 4.21
CA ILE A 302 10.30 -2.75 5.64
C ILE A 302 10.12 -1.50 6.50
N ALA A 303 10.67 -0.36 6.06
CA ALA A 303 10.54 0.91 6.77
C ALA A 303 9.10 1.44 6.83
N ASN A 304 8.21 1.01 5.92
CA ASN A 304 6.83 1.47 5.80
C ASN A 304 5.79 0.44 6.27
N LEU A 305 6.20 -0.74 6.76
CA LEU A 305 5.27 -1.75 7.26
C LEU A 305 4.48 -1.28 8.49
N ASP A 306 5.17 -0.62 9.44
CA ASP A 306 4.54 -0.08 10.64
C ASP A 306 5.10 1.32 10.97
N PRO A 307 4.54 2.39 10.37
CA PRO A 307 4.99 3.75 10.64
C PRO A 307 4.71 4.17 12.09
N ALA A 308 3.63 3.68 12.72
CA ALA A 308 3.27 4.03 14.09
C ALA A 308 4.25 3.43 15.12
N ALA A 309 4.69 2.17 14.90
CA ALA A 309 5.73 1.56 15.72
C ALA A 309 7.10 2.21 15.50
N LYS A 310 7.41 2.63 14.25
CA LYS A 310 8.64 3.37 13.95
C LYS A 310 8.68 4.71 14.69
N GLU A 311 7.58 5.45 14.70
CA GLU A 311 7.47 6.73 15.39
C GLU A 311 7.58 6.55 16.91
N TYR A 312 6.91 5.53 17.48
CA TYR A 312 7.05 5.17 18.90
C TYR A 312 8.52 4.92 19.28
N LYS A 313 9.24 4.09 18.52
CA LYS A 313 10.67 3.81 18.77
C LYS A 313 11.51 5.09 18.70
N SER A 314 11.22 5.98 17.76
CA SER A 314 11.92 7.26 17.66
C SER A 314 11.68 8.16 18.88
N LYS A 315 10.43 8.25 19.37
CA LYS A 315 10.11 9.00 20.59
C LYS A 315 10.74 8.37 21.84
N MET A 316 10.71 7.05 21.96
CA MET A 316 11.32 6.33 23.07
C MET A 316 12.83 6.57 23.13
N SER A 317 13.52 6.50 21.99
CA SER A 317 14.96 6.83 21.90
C SER A 317 15.25 8.28 22.34
N ARG A 318 14.40 9.25 21.96
CA ARG A 318 14.55 10.64 22.43
C ARG A 318 14.36 10.77 23.94
N LEU A 319 13.42 10.02 24.51
CA LEU A 319 13.17 9.98 25.95
C LEU A 319 14.38 9.39 26.69
N GLU A 320 14.94 8.28 26.21
CA GLU A 320 16.16 7.67 26.77
C GLU A 320 17.33 8.65 26.80
N HIS A 321 17.56 9.37 25.69
CA HIS A 321 18.61 10.40 25.63
C HIS A 321 18.36 11.53 26.64
N TYR A 322 17.10 11.94 26.83
CA TYR A 322 16.74 12.94 27.83
C TYR A 322 16.95 12.44 29.27
N MET A 323 16.56 11.20 29.57
CA MET A 323 16.77 10.58 30.88
C MET A 323 18.25 10.45 31.21
N ALA A 324 19.08 10.09 30.23
CA ALA A 324 20.53 10.02 30.36
C ALA A 324 21.15 11.40 30.60
N PHE A 325 20.69 12.43 29.87
CA PHE A 325 21.13 13.82 30.06
C PHE A 325 20.81 14.33 31.47
N MET A 326 19.61 14.06 31.97
CA MET A 326 19.17 14.43 33.31
C MET A 326 19.78 13.56 34.43
N LYS A 327 20.51 12.50 34.07
CA LYS A 327 21.13 11.54 35.01
C LYS A 327 20.12 10.94 36.00
N LEU A 328 18.95 10.55 35.51
CA LEU A 328 17.93 9.93 36.35
C LEU A 328 18.45 8.57 36.90
N PRO A 329 18.07 8.17 38.12
CA PRO A 329 18.42 6.86 38.65
C PRO A 329 17.79 5.75 37.79
N PRO A 330 18.46 4.59 37.64
CA PRO A 330 18.03 3.53 36.73
C PRO A 330 16.62 3.00 37.04
N GLU A 331 16.24 3.00 38.31
CA GLU A 331 14.89 2.62 38.77
C GLU A 331 13.81 3.56 38.21
N LEU A 332 14.04 4.87 38.23
CA LEU A 332 13.12 5.85 37.65
C LEU A 332 13.09 5.77 36.11
N GLN A 333 14.23 5.49 35.48
CA GLN A 333 14.28 5.30 34.03
C GLN A 333 13.43 4.11 33.60
N LEU A 334 13.52 2.99 34.32
CA LEU A 334 12.72 1.80 34.07
C LEU A 334 11.22 2.09 34.29
N ARG A 335 10.90 2.79 35.39
CA ARG A 335 9.53 3.20 35.71
C ARG A 335 8.91 4.05 34.59
N ILE A 336 9.63 5.06 34.11
CA ILE A 336 9.22 5.91 32.98
C ILE A 336 9.03 5.05 31.71
N SER A 337 9.95 4.13 31.44
CA SER A 337 9.88 3.26 30.25
C SER A 337 8.65 2.35 30.28
N ASN A 338 8.36 1.74 31.43
CA ASN A 338 7.17 0.91 31.64
C ASN A 338 5.88 1.73 31.49
N TYR A 339 5.87 2.97 31.99
CA TYR A 339 4.73 3.87 31.82
C TYR A 339 4.44 4.15 30.33
N TYR A 340 5.46 4.48 29.54
CA TYR A 340 5.28 4.71 28.10
C TYR A 340 4.84 3.44 27.36
N GLN A 341 5.36 2.28 27.75
CA GLN A 341 4.96 1.00 27.18
C GLN A 341 3.49 0.68 27.49
N ALA A 342 3.03 0.89 28.73
CA ALA A 342 1.64 0.69 29.14
C ALA A 342 0.70 1.70 28.45
N ARG A 343 1.10 2.98 28.37
CA ARG A 343 0.27 4.06 27.80
C ARG A 343 0.05 3.98 26.29
N TYR A 344 1.05 3.52 25.54
CA TYR A 344 1.04 3.55 24.07
C TYR A 344 1.06 2.16 23.41
N GLY A 345 1.29 1.08 24.16
CA GLY A 345 1.27 -0.28 23.62
C GLY A 345 2.27 -0.52 22.48
N GLY A 346 3.37 0.24 22.43
CA GLY A 346 4.39 0.16 21.38
C GLY A 346 4.06 0.89 20.07
N LYS A 347 2.97 1.68 20.03
CA LYS A 347 2.56 2.48 18.86
C LYS A 347 2.21 3.90 19.29
N TRP A 348 2.73 4.88 18.55
CA TRP A 348 2.45 6.27 18.82
C TRP A 348 1.39 6.80 17.85
N PHE A 349 0.41 7.53 18.37
CA PHE A 349 -0.60 8.25 17.58
C PHE A 349 -0.70 9.68 18.10
N ASP A 350 -0.71 10.66 17.19
CA ASP A 350 -1.05 12.05 17.54
C ASP A 350 -2.58 12.20 17.59
N GLU A 351 -3.18 11.79 18.70
CA GLU A 351 -4.63 11.80 18.91
C GLU A 351 -5.23 13.18 18.64
N LYS A 352 -4.57 14.27 19.07
CA LYS A 352 -5.07 15.63 18.89
C LYS A 352 -5.12 16.01 17.42
N TYR A 353 -4.03 15.80 16.69
CA TYR A 353 -3.99 16.08 15.25
C TYR A 353 -5.01 15.24 14.46
N ILE A 354 -5.12 13.95 14.79
CA ILE A 354 -6.08 13.04 14.14
C ILE A 354 -7.51 13.52 14.40
N MET A 355 -7.84 13.83 15.66
CA MET A 355 -9.17 14.31 16.02
C MET A 355 -9.47 15.68 15.42
N ASP A 356 -8.51 16.59 15.28
CA ASP A 356 -8.74 17.89 14.63
C ASP A 356 -8.96 17.76 13.11
N THR A 357 -8.39 16.74 12.47
CA THR A 357 -8.52 16.51 11.03
C THR A 357 -9.87 15.86 10.64
N ILE A 358 -10.47 15.08 11.55
CA ILE A 358 -11.70 14.33 11.28
C ILE A 358 -12.92 15.26 11.39
N SER A 359 -13.85 15.18 10.42
CA SER A 359 -15.12 15.93 10.46
C SER A 359 -15.95 15.56 11.70
N SER A 360 -16.66 16.51 12.29
CA SER A 360 -17.51 16.31 13.49
C SER A 360 -18.43 15.09 13.38
N SER A 361 -19.12 14.89 12.24
CA SER A 361 -20.01 13.75 12.00
C SER A 361 -19.33 12.38 11.96
N LEU A 362 -18.01 12.32 11.78
CA LEU A 362 -17.22 11.08 11.84
C LEU A 362 -16.68 10.82 13.24
N LYS A 363 -16.42 11.86 14.04
CA LYS A 363 -16.00 11.71 15.45
C LYS A 363 -17.04 10.91 16.24
N GLU A 364 -18.32 11.21 16.05
CA GLU A 364 -19.46 10.51 16.67
C GLU A 364 -19.55 9.01 16.30
N LYS A 365 -18.92 8.60 15.19
CA LYS A 365 -18.94 7.22 14.69
C LYS A 365 -17.71 6.40 15.08
N VAL A 366 -16.72 6.96 15.77
CA VAL A 366 -15.60 6.17 16.27
C VAL A 366 -16.12 5.30 17.44
N PRO A 367 -15.76 4.01 17.58
CA PRO A 367 -16.33 3.10 18.60
C PRO A 367 -16.29 3.62 20.04
N MET A 368 -15.30 4.48 20.35
CA MET A 368 -15.19 5.20 21.62
C MET A 368 -16.40 6.14 21.90
N PHE A 369 -17.11 6.57 20.86
CA PHE A 369 -18.23 7.52 20.89
C PHE A 369 -19.55 6.95 20.32
N GLN A 370 -19.59 5.71 19.81
CA GLN A 370 -20.81 5.11 19.25
C GLN A 370 -21.85 4.78 20.33
N ASN A 371 -23.14 4.95 20.01
CA ASN A 371 -24.33 4.61 20.83
C ASN A 371 -24.58 5.46 22.09
N ARG A 372 -24.27 6.76 22.09
CA ARG A 372 -24.59 7.64 23.22
C ARG A 372 -25.45 8.81 22.76
N GLU A 373 -26.63 8.94 23.36
CA GLU A 373 -27.57 10.03 23.09
C GLU A 373 -27.08 11.37 23.64
N GLU A 374 -27.46 12.42 22.90
CA GLU A 374 -27.47 13.84 23.22
C GLU A 374 -26.10 14.48 23.56
N ASN A 375 -25.56 15.20 22.57
CA ASN A 375 -24.65 16.36 22.55
C ASN A 375 -23.77 16.66 23.79
N PHE A 376 -24.31 16.62 25.01
CA PHE A 376 -23.58 16.82 26.25
C PHE A 376 -22.55 15.72 26.53
N ILE A 377 -22.94 14.46 26.35
CA ILE A 377 -22.03 13.33 26.64
C ILE A 377 -20.87 13.35 25.65
N ASN A 378 -21.14 13.66 24.39
CA ASN A 378 -20.10 13.81 23.38
C ASN A 378 -19.14 14.96 23.71
N ASP A 379 -19.66 16.12 24.15
CA ASP A 379 -18.82 17.26 24.56
C ASP A 379 -17.95 16.94 25.78
N VAL A 380 -18.47 16.19 26.77
CA VAL A 380 -17.68 15.75 27.93
C VAL A 380 -16.65 14.69 27.53
N LEU A 381 -17.03 13.69 26.72
CA LEU A 381 -16.14 12.62 26.27
C LEU A 381 -14.99 13.16 25.41
N LEU A 382 -15.22 14.20 24.59
CA LEU A 382 -14.18 14.86 23.80
C LEU A 382 -13.15 15.61 24.67
N LYS A 383 -13.51 15.92 25.92
CA LYS A 383 -12.64 16.60 26.89
C LYS A 383 -12.03 15.66 27.93
N LEU A 384 -12.37 14.38 27.90
CA LEU A 384 -11.70 13.39 28.74
C LEU A 384 -10.27 13.18 28.25
N HIS A 385 -9.33 13.20 29.19
CA HIS A 385 -7.92 12.93 28.93
C HIS A 385 -7.55 11.55 29.48
N TYR A 386 -7.08 10.66 28.62
CA TYR A 386 -6.63 9.34 29.04
C TYR A 386 -5.24 9.40 29.68
N GLU A 387 -5.17 8.94 30.94
CA GLU A 387 -4.01 8.92 31.81
C GLU A 387 -3.80 7.51 32.40
N VAL A 388 -2.54 7.14 32.65
CA VAL A 388 -2.19 5.84 33.23
C VAL A 388 -1.42 6.09 34.53
N PHE A 389 -1.71 5.33 35.57
CA PHE A 389 -1.03 5.39 36.85
C PHE A 389 -0.47 4.00 37.17
N GLN A 390 0.79 3.92 37.59
CA GLN A 390 1.41 2.63 37.90
C GLN A 390 1.10 2.21 39.34
N GLU A 391 1.23 0.91 39.63
CA GLU A 391 1.13 0.39 41.00
C GLU A 391 1.96 1.23 42.00
N GLY A 392 1.32 1.63 43.10
CA GLY A 392 1.89 2.46 44.15
C GLY A 392 1.91 3.97 43.87
N ASP A 393 1.48 4.43 42.69
CA ASP A 393 1.33 5.87 42.43
C ASP A 393 0.24 6.49 43.30
N VAL A 394 0.54 7.63 43.90
CA VAL A 394 -0.45 8.46 44.59
C VAL A 394 -1.12 9.35 43.56
N ILE A 395 -2.28 8.95 43.05
CA ILE A 395 -3.05 9.67 42.03
C ILE A 395 -3.52 11.02 42.57
N VAL A 396 -4.04 11.03 43.80
CA VAL A 396 -4.60 12.20 44.47
C VAL A 396 -4.16 12.21 45.92
N ARG A 397 -3.86 13.39 46.49
CA ARG A 397 -3.47 13.56 47.91
C ARG A 397 -4.53 14.33 48.68
N GLN A 398 -4.90 13.83 49.85
CA GLN A 398 -5.82 14.51 50.76
C GLN A 398 -5.32 15.92 51.11
N ASN A 399 -6.26 16.86 51.27
CA ASN A 399 -6.01 18.26 51.61
C ASN A 399 -5.21 19.07 50.57
N VAL A 400 -4.91 18.49 49.40
CA VAL A 400 -4.32 19.20 48.26
C VAL A 400 -5.46 19.74 47.39
N PRO A 401 -5.40 21.01 46.95
CA PRO A 401 -6.37 21.54 45.99
C PRO A 401 -6.29 20.75 44.67
N GLY A 402 -7.45 20.35 44.16
CA GLY A 402 -7.57 19.60 42.92
C GLY A 402 -8.49 20.29 41.95
N ASP A 403 -8.14 20.27 40.67
CA ASP A 403 -8.90 20.84 39.57
C ASP A 403 -9.52 19.79 38.65
N ARG A 404 -9.32 18.50 38.94
CA ARG A 404 -9.68 17.38 38.07
C ARG A 404 -10.37 16.26 38.85
N MET A 405 -11.31 15.57 38.19
CA MET A 405 -11.88 14.30 38.63
C MET A 405 -11.42 13.17 37.71
N PHE A 406 -11.45 11.94 38.21
CA PHE A 406 -10.96 10.76 37.51
C PHE A 406 -12.02 9.66 37.46
N PHE A 407 -12.09 8.99 36.31
CA PHE A 407 -12.91 7.80 36.08
C PHE A 407 -11.99 6.61 35.83
N ILE A 408 -12.19 5.49 36.52
CA ILE A 408 -11.38 4.27 36.34
C ILE A 408 -11.98 3.44 35.22
N ASP A 409 -11.22 3.25 34.14
CA ASP A 409 -11.61 2.37 33.03
C ASP A 409 -11.16 0.92 33.31
N HIS A 410 -9.90 0.76 33.73
CA HIS A 410 -9.32 -0.53 34.13
C HIS A 410 -8.33 -0.36 35.29
N GLY A 411 -8.38 -1.24 36.28
CA GLY A 411 -7.45 -1.31 37.39
C GLY A 411 -8.10 -1.08 38.76
N GLU A 412 -7.29 -1.20 39.79
CA GLU A 412 -7.71 -1.12 41.19
C GLU A 412 -6.95 0.01 41.89
N ALA A 413 -7.69 0.85 42.62
CA ALA A 413 -7.14 1.94 43.40
C ALA A 413 -7.72 1.93 44.81
N VAL A 414 -6.96 2.38 45.80
CA VAL A 414 -7.42 2.51 47.17
C VAL A 414 -7.58 3.97 47.53
N MET A 415 -8.76 4.32 48.05
CA MET A 415 -9.08 5.62 48.63
C MET A 415 -8.88 5.53 50.15
N GLU A 416 -7.88 6.24 50.66
CA GLU A 416 -7.51 6.28 52.07
C GLU A 416 -7.81 7.69 52.65
N THR A 417 -8.50 7.70 53.79
CA THR A 417 -8.71 8.86 54.68
C THR A 417 -8.21 8.47 56.08
N GLU A 418 -8.00 9.43 56.99
CA GLU A 418 -7.57 9.18 58.38
C GLU A 418 -8.42 8.15 59.14
N SER A 419 -9.68 7.93 58.74
CA SER A 419 -10.63 7.06 59.43
C SER A 419 -11.29 5.99 58.53
N TYR A 420 -10.99 5.96 57.23
CA TYR A 420 -11.72 5.13 56.27
C TYR A 420 -10.86 4.77 55.07
N GLU A 421 -10.94 3.50 54.66
CA GLU A 421 -10.26 2.95 53.49
C GLU A 421 -11.29 2.25 52.60
N ARG A 422 -11.23 2.52 51.30
CA ARG A 422 -12.14 1.93 50.31
C ARG A 422 -11.40 1.60 49.03
N GLU A 423 -11.53 0.37 48.59
CA GLU A 423 -11.09 -0.06 47.26
C GLU A 423 -12.07 0.42 46.18
N LEU A 424 -11.50 0.91 45.09
CA LEU A 424 -12.15 1.35 43.87
C LEU A 424 -11.70 0.43 42.73
N CYS A 425 -12.63 0.00 41.91
CA CYS A 425 -12.38 -0.89 40.78
C CYS A 425 -12.85 -0.26 39.46
N ASP A 426 -12.75 -1.02 38.37
CA ASP A 426 -13.28 -0.67 37.05
C ASP A 426 -14.71 -0.09 37.13
N GLY A 427 -14.89 1.11 36.58
CA GLY A 427 -16.16 1.84 36.55
C GLY A 427 -16.41 2.78 37.74
N ASP A 428 -15.57 2.72 38.78
CA ASP A 428 -15.63 3.70 39.88
C ASP A 428 -15.00 5.04 39.45
N PHE A 429 -15.35 6.11 40.17
CA PHE A 429 -14.82 7.45 39.96
C PHE A 429 -14.48 8.11 41.29
N PHE A 430 -13.61 9.11 41.26
CA PHE A 430 -13.19 9.85 42.45
C PHE A 430 -12.78 11.30 42.11
N GLY A 431 -12.73 12.15 43.14
CA GLY A 431 -12.36 13.56 43.00
C GLY A 431 -13.51 14.46 42.54
N GLU A 432 -14.74 13.93 42.45
CA GLU A 432 -15.94 14.68 42.08
C GLU A 432 -16.18 15.87 43.03
N THR A 433 -15.93 15.67 44.33
CA THR A 433 -16.17 16.72 45.32
C THR A 433 -15.29 17.96 45.08
N CYS A 434 -14.05 17.81 44.59
CA CYS A 434 -13.14 18.92 44.32
C CYS A 434 -13.58 19.76 43.13
N VAL A 435 -14.00 19.08 42.07
CA VAL A 435 -14.58 19.67 40.88
C VAL A 435 -15.82 20.46 41.31
N LEU A 436 -16.79 19.84 41.99
CA LEU A 436 -18.05 20.48 42.37
C LEU A 436 -17.93 21.66 43.34
N THR A 437 -16.98 21.63 44.26
CA THR A 437 -16.87 22.64 45.34
C THR A 437 -15.70 23.61 45.17
N LYS A 438 -14.87 23.47 44.12
CA LYS A 438 -13.56 24.15 43.99
C LYS A 438 -12.72 24.01 45.27
N GLY A 439 -12.74 22.81 45.82
CA GLY A 439 -12.20 22.50 47.14
C GLY A 439 -10.90 21.70 47.10
N LYS A 440 -10.50 21.21 48.27
CA LYS A 440 -9.39 20.27 48.43
C LYS A 440 -9.89 18.83 48.32
N HIS A 441 -9.00 17.91 47.95
CA HIS A 441 -9.30 16.48 47.95
C HIS A 441 -9.59 15.99 49.37
N LEU A 442 -10.70 15.28 49.52
CA LEU A 442 -11.17 14.76 50.82
C LEU A 442 -10.42 13.50 51.26
N ALA A 443 -9.84 12.76 50.31
CA ALA A 443 -9.13 11.53 50.55
C ALA A 443 -7.89 11.43 49.64
N THR A 444 -6.93 10.61 50.04
CA THR A 444 -5.77 10.23 49.22
C THR A 444 -6.17 9.01 48.40
N VAL A 445 -5.89 9.01 47.10
CA VAL A 445 -6.14 7.85 46.24
C VAL A 445 -4.81 7.33 45.72
N LYS A 446 -4.55 6.03 45.90
CA LYS A 446 -3.34 5.36 45.41
C LYS A 446 -3.72 4.21 44.47
N ALA A 447 -2.94 4.02 43.42
CA ALA A 447 -3.09 2.89 42.51
C ALA A 447 -2.57 1.60 43.19
N LEU A 448 -3.39 0.56 43.27
CA LEU A 448 -3.00 -0.79 43.73
C LEU A 448 -2.47 -1.64 42.58
N THR A 449 -2.96 -1.40 41.37
CA THR A 449 -2.47 -2.01 40.13
C THR A 449 -2.22 -0.92 39.08
N ASP A 450 -1.75 -1.27 37.88
CA ASP A 450 -1.65 -0.30 36.78
C ASP A 450 -3.06 0.17 36.37
N CYS A 451 -3.43 1.38 36.81
CA CYS A 451 -4.73 1.98 36.57
C CYS A 451 -4.75 2.77 35.25
N GLN A 452 -5.75 2.52 34.44
CA GLN A 452 -6.11 3.29 33.26
C GLN A 452 -7.30 4.18 33.61
N CYS A 453 -7.09 5.50 33.58
CA CYS A 453 -8.08 6.46 34.03
C CYS A 453 -8.37 7.53 32.96
N PHE A 454 -9.59 8.06 32.96
CA PHE A 454 -9.93 9.27 32.24
C PHE A 454 -10.02 10.44 33.23
N SER A 455 -9.27 11.51 32.99
CA SER A 455 -9.34 12.74 33.78
C SER A 455 -10.21 13.79 33.09
N LEU A 456 -10.99 14.53 33.88
CA LEU A 456 -11.81 15.65 33.43
C LEU A 456 -11.53 16.86 34.31
N SER A 457 -11.13 17.98 33.69
CA SER A 457 -10.87 19.23 34.43
C SER A 457 -12.15 19.97 34.77
N TRP A 458 -12.09 20.78 35.83
CA TRP A 458 -13.18 21.65 36.24
C TRP A 458 -13.56 22.64 35.14
N ASP A 459 -12.57 23.23 34.46
CA ASP A 459 -12.83 24.21 33.40
C ASP A 459 -13.53 23.55 32.21
N ASP A 460 -13.08 22.35 31.83
CA ASP A 460 -13.69 21.53 30.78
C ASP A 460 -15.11 21.10 31.14
N PHE A 461 -15.32 20.70 32.39
CA PHE A 461 -16.62 20.34 32.95
C PHE A 461 -17.57 21.54 33.01
N GLN A 462 -17.10 22.71 33.45
CA GLN A 462 -17.91 23.93 33.44
C GLN A 462 -18.29 24.36 32.03
N GLU A 463 -17.36 24.27 31.09
CA GLU A 463 -17.64 24.61 29.70
C GLU A 463 -18.64 23.63 29.07
N ALA A 464 -18.52 22.32 29.36
CA ALA A 464 -19.54 21.36 28.97
C ALA A 464 -20.90 21.66 29.62
N LEU A 465 -20.93 22.05 30.90
CA LEU A 465 -22.16 22.43 31.61
C LEU A 465 -22.80 23.72 31.09
N ARG A 466 -22.01 24.70 30.60
CA ARG A 466 -22.52 25.96 30.02
C ARG A 466 -23.43 25.72 28.83
N CYS A 467 -23.18 24.65 28.06
CA CYS A 467 -24.02 24.25 26.93
C CYS A 467 -25.39 23.70 27.36
N PHE A 468 -25.57 23.28 28.63
CA PHE A 468 -26.78 22.60 29.12
C PHE A 468 -27.35 23.28 30.37
N ARG A 469 -28.11 24.36 30.15
CA ARG A 469 -28.63 25.26 31.20
C ARG A 469 -29.67 24.66 32.18
N ASN A 470 -30.10 23.41 32.00
CA ASN A 470 -31.26 22.84 32.71
C ASN A 470 -31.03 21.51 33.47
N THR A 471 -29.81 20.97 33.52
CA THR A 471 -29.55 19.69 34.22
C THR A 471 -28.83 19.97 35.54
N SER A 472 -29.42 19.55 36.67
CA SER A 472 -28.76 19.66 37.97
C SER A 472 -27.52 18.77 38.01
N VAL A 473 -26.42 19.29 38.55
CA VAL A 473 -25.11 18.61 38.55
C VAL A 473 -25.17 17.22 39.21
N ILE A 474 -26.06 17.04 40.18
CA ILE A 474 -26.33 15.76 40.86
C ILE A 474 -27.05 14.76 39.94
N ALA A 475 -28.03 15.20 39.16
CA ALA A 475 -28.70 14.36 38.16
C ALA A 475 -27.76 14.00 36.99
N LEU A 476 -26.73 14.81 36.77
CA LEU A 476 -25.74 14.66 35.71
C LEU A 476 -24.65 13.65 36.07
N VAL A 477 -24.14 13.70 37.31
CA VAL A 477 -23.25 12.65 37.87
C VAL A 477 -23.99 11.31 37.95
N GLY A 478 -25.28 11.31 38.33
CA GLY A 478 -26.13 10.12 38.32
C GLY A 478 -26.39 9.54 36.92
N ARG A 479 -26.46 10.39 35.87
CA ARG A 479 -26.60 9.93 34.47
C ARG A 479 -25.27 9.45 33.89
N LEU A 480 -24.15 10.09 34.18
CA LEU A 480 -22.83 9.62 33.73
C LEU A 480 -22.51 8.20 34.25
N GLY A 481 -22.95 7.86 35.46
CA GLY A 481 -22.87 6.50 36.00
C GLY A 481 -23.81 5.46 35.36
N SER A 482 -24.73 5.87 34.49
CA SER A 482 -25.72 5.00 33.82
C SER A 482 -25.34 4.57 32.40
N LEU A 483 -24.20 5.05 31.86
CA LEU A 483 -23.81 4.87 30.47
C LEU A 483 -22.49 4.10 30.32
N SER A 484 -22.54 2.77 30.26
CA SER A 484 -21.53 1.94 29.57
C SER A 484 -22.07 0.55 29.15
N PRO A 485 -21.76 0.05 27.94
CA PRO A 485 -22.29 -1.21 27.41
C PRO A 485 -21.24 -2.33 27.49
N SER A 486 -21.29 -3.17 28.52
CA SER A 486 -20.80 -4.55 28.41
C SER A 486 -21.48 -5.49 29.43
N PRO A 487 -21.69 -6.78 29.11
CA PRO A 487 -22.51 -7.70 29.91
C PRO A 487 -21.91 -8.03 31.29
N SER A 488 -20.62 -7.78 31.49
CA SER A 488 -19.89 -7.99 32.75
C SER A 488 -20.10 -6.86 33.77
N GLN A 489 -20.51 -5.67 33.34
CA GLN A 489 -20.74 -4.50 34.21
C GLN A 489 -22.21 -4.30 34.62
N ALA A 490 -23.13 -5.15 34.13
CA ALA A 490 -24.53 -5.16 34.55
C ALA A 490 -24.74 -5.49 36.05
N PHE A 491 -23.72 -6.04 36.71
CA PHE A 491 -23.75 -6.40 38.13
C PHE A 491 -23.57 -5.20 39.07
N LEU A 492 -22.86 -4.15 38.63
CA LEU A 492 -22.69 -2.90 39.40
C LEU A 492 -24.00 -2.08 39.50
N LEU A 493 -24.83 -2.12 38.46
CA LEU A 493 -26.09 -1.37 38.37
C LEU A 493 -27.18 -1.81 39.37
N LYS A 494 -27.14 -3.05 39.87
CA LYS A 494 -28.08 -3.51 40.91
C LYS A 494 -27.75 -2.99 42.31
N LYS A 495 -26.49 -2.61 42.58
CA LYS A 495 -26.04 -2.19 43.91
C LYS A 495 -26.20 -0.68 44.13
N ILE A 496 -26.12 0.13 43.10
CA ILE A 496 -26.28 1.60 43.20
C ILE A 496 -27.76 1.98 43.37
N ALA A 497 -28.71 1.23 42.79
CA ALA A 497 -30.15 1.41 43.04
C ALA A 497 -30.60 1.12 44.49
N ARG A 498 -29.75 0.50 45.32
CA ARG A 498 -30.03 0.19 46.73
C ARG A 498 -29.56 1.26 47.72
N CYS A 499 -28.79 2.26 47.29
CA CYS A 499 -28.33 3.35 48.16
C CYS A 499 -29.10 4.67 47.97
N SER A 500 -30.14 4.67 47.13
CA SER A 500 -31.09 5.79 47.01
C SER A 500 -32.48 5.46 47.58
N SER A 501 -32.58 4.45 48.44
CA SER A 501 -33.76 4.14 49.26
C SER A 501 -33.42 4.25 50.74
#